data_AF-A0AAV4QB48-F1
#
_entry.id   AF-A0AAV4QB48-F1
#
_cell.length_a   1.000
_cell.length_b   1.000
_cell.length_c   1.000
_cell.angle_alpha   90.00
_cell.angle_beta   90.00
_cell.angle_gamma   90.00
#
_symmetry.space_group_name_H-M   'P 1'
#
loop_
_entity.id
_entity.type
_entity.pdbx_description
1 polymer ?
#
loop_
_entity_poly.entity_id
_entity_poly.type
_entity_poly.pdbx_seq_one_letter_code
_entity_poly.pdbx_strand_id
1 'polypeptide(L)'
;MNPSRIEWLFAHDLMNFAMKDRDMFWVPATVVTFYRLTSPTVFTVDVGKVVRKLTISVKVRTKKKFKLIYESGLSTSLQFEMFMRNYALVHFTNEFSSRNFLPFCAFATDFAIRFYKHGAMEAPHHAIALVAEVLTDNKESFVKNGGWFSLQEECNDILESGCCCCCSSINILNCFGCFYKHR
;
A
#
# COMPACT_ATOMS: atom_id res chain seq x y z
N MET A 1 16.04 3.25 10.56
CA MET A 1 15.74 4.55 11.22
C MET A 1 14.29 4.50 11.71
N ASN A 2 13.94 5.17 12.81
CA ASN A 2 12.51 5.26 13.18
C ASN A 2 11.77 6.08 12.11
N PRO A 3 10.64 5.61 11.57
CA PRO A 3 9.91 6.35 10.56
C PRO A 3 9.51 7.72 11.09
N SER A 4 9.56 8.74 10.24
CA SER A 4 9.12 10.06 10.64
C SER A 4 7.60 10.05 10.90
N ARG A 5 7.11 11.04 11.64
CA ARG A 5 5.69 11.09 12.06
C ARG A 5 4.74 11.07 10.86
N ILE A 6 5.18 11.60 9.72
CA ILE A 6 4.37 11.78 8.51
C ILE A 6 4.10 10.44 7.81
N GLU A 7 5.12 9.61 7.63
CA GLU A 7 5.01 8.32 6.93
C GLU A 7 4.10 7.35 7.70
N TRP A 8 4.17 7.36 9.04
CA TRP A 8 3.26 6.62 9.91
C TRP A 8 1.81 7.08 9.77
N LEU A 9 1.58 8.39 9.81
CA LEU A 9 0.23 8.96 9.70
C LEU A 9 -0.38 8.68 8.32
N PHE A 10 0.41 8.81 7.25
CA PHE A 10 0.04 8.43 5.89
C PHE A 10 -0.36 6.96 5.80
N ALA A 11 0.51 6.06 6.27
CA ALA A 11 0.29 4.61 6.20
C ALA A 11 -0.94 4.18 7.00
N HIS A 12 -1.16 4.80 8.16
CA HIS A 12 -2.33 4.56 8.98
C HIS A 12 -3.63 5.03 8.30
N ASP A 13 -3.66 6.24 7.75
CA ASP A 13 -4.86 6.73 7.07
C ASP A 13 -5.21 5.90 5.85
N LEU A 14 -4.19 5.45 5.12
CA LEU A 14 -4.36 4.53 4.03
C LEU A 14 -5.00 3.21 4.50
N MET A 15 -4.50 2.63 5.59
CA MET A 15 -5.06 1.41 6.16
C MET A 15 -6.50 1.61 6.64
N ASN A 16 -6.77 2.74 7.30
CA ASN A 16 -8.12 3.13 7.71
C ASN A 16 -9.08 3.27 6.54
N PHE A 17 -8.64 3.90 5.46
CA PHE A 17 -9.40 4.00 4.23
C PHE A 17 -9.74 2.61 3.68
N ALA A 18 -8.76 1.71 3.60
CA ALA A 18 -8.95 0.35 3.10
C ALA A 18 -9.86 -0.52 3.99
N MET A 19 -9.79 -0.36 5.31
CA MET A 19 -10.67 -1.06 6.27
C MET A 19 -12.12 -0.55 6.15
N LYS A 20 -12.30 0.77 6.08
CA LYS A 20 -13.62 1.40 5.88
C LYS A 20 -14.26 1.01 4.56
N ASP A 21 -13.48 0.93 3.48
CA ASP A 21 -13.97 0.48 2.15
C ASP A 21 -14.57 -0.93 2.16
N ARG A 22 -14.33 -1.71 3.23
CA ARG A 22 -14.81 -3.09 3.38
C ARG A 22 -15.68 -3.29 4.62
N ASP A 23 -16.15 -2.19 5.22
CA ASP A 23 -16.97 -2.18 6.44
C ASP A 23 -16.33 -2.97 7.58
N MET A 24 -15.00 -2.87 7.72
CA MET A 24 -14.26 -3.59 8.74
C MET A 24 -13.90 -2.69 9.91
N PHE A 25 -14.30 -3.14 11.10
CA PHE A 25 -13.83 -2.55 12.34
C PHE A 25 -12.42 -3.04 12.67
N TRP A 26 -11.58 -2.13 13.17
CA TRP A 26 -10.30 -2.44 13.79
C TRP A 26 -9.93 -1.31 14.74
N VAL A 27 -9.06 -1.62 15.69
CA VAL A 27 -8.57 -0.64 16.66
C VAL A 27 -7.23 -0.11 16.15
N PRO A 28 -7.09 1.19 15.88
CA PRO A 28 -5.82 1.74 15.45
C PRO A 28 -4.81 1.78 16.61
N ALA A 29 -3.52 1.68 16.27
CA ALA A 29 -2.44 1.70 17.25
C ALA A 29 -2.41 3.02 18.04
N THR A 30 -2.21 2.93 19.36
CA THR A 30 -2.20 4.07 20.31
C THR A 30 -1.22 5.18 19.90
N VAL A 31 -0.10 4.80 19.28
CA VAL A 31 0.93 5.72 18.79
C VAL A 31 0.40 6.72 17.75
N VAL A 32 -0.64 6.35 17.01
CA VAL A 32 -1.22 7.21 15.97
C VAL A 32 -2.05 8.33 16.58
N THR A 33 -2.78 8.06 17.66
CA THR A 33 -3.54 9.08 18.40
C THR A 33 -2.61 10.21 18.88
N PHE A 34 -1.42 9.85 19.37
CA PHE A 34 -0.42 10.82 19.79
C PHE A 34 0.11 11.68 18.62
N TYR A 35 0.43 11.06 17.48
CA TYR A 35 0.92 11.81 16.32
C TYR A 35 -0.14 12.69 15.66
N ARG A 36 -1.41 12.26 15.66
CA ARG A 36 -2.54 13.08 15.15
C ARG A 36 -2.73 14.37 15.93
N LEU A 37 -2.52 14.36 17.24
CA LEU A 37 -2.62 15.56 18.08
C LEU A 37 -1.51 16.58 17.80
N THR A 38 -0.43 16.15 17.16
CA THR A 38 0.81 16.94 17.03
C THR A 38 1.23 17.22 15.59
N SER A 39 0.47 16.77 14.58
CA SER A 39 0.80 16.99 13.17
C SER A 39 -0.46 17.17 12.29
N PRO A 40 -0.55 18.28 11.53
CA PRO A 40 -1.68 18.55 10.63
C PRO A 40 -1.56 17.83 9.28
N THR A 41 -0.85 16.70 9.20
CA THR A 41 -0.63 16.01 7.92
C THR A 41 -1.92 15.46 7.34
N VAL A 42 -2.16 15.80 6.08
CA VAL A 42 -3.38 15.46 5.35
C VAL A 42 -3.07 14.33 4.38
N PHE A 43 -3.44 13.12 4.75
CA PHE A 43 -3.67 12.07 3.76
C PHE A 43 -4.69 12.58 2.75
N THR A 44 -4.38 12.45 1.46
CA THR A 44 -5.32 12.84 0.41
C THR A 44 -6.21 11.66 0.06
N VAL A 45 -7.52 11.91 -0.02
CA VAL A 45 -8.51 10.88 -0.36
C VAL A 45 -8.20 10.24 -1.73
N ASP A 46 -7.55 10.98 -2.62
CA ASP A 46 -7.19 10.50 -3.96
C ASP A 46 -6.17 9.37 -3.94
N VAL A 47 -5.20 9.40 -3.01
CA VAL A 47 -4.30 8.25 -2.79
C VAL A 47 -5.11 7.01 -2.42
N GLY A 48 -6.10 7.16 -1.52
CA GLY A 48 -7.01 6.08 -1.15
C GLY A 48 -7.79 5.53 -2.34
N LYS A 49 -8.37 6.42 -3.18
CA LYS A 49 -9.10 6.03 -4.40
C LYS A 49 -8.20 5.27 -5.39
N VAL A 50 -6.97 5.73 -5.60
CA VAL A 50 -6.00 5.08 -6.48
C VAL A 50 -5.62 3.70 -5.94
N VAL A 51 -5.29 3.61 -4.64
CA VAL A 51 -4.97 2.34 -4.01
C VAL A 51 -6.14 1.36 -4.13
N ARG A 52 -7.38 1.81 -3.91
CA ARG A 52 -8.59 0.99 -4.13
C ARG A 52 -8.70 0.52 -5.59
N LYS A 53 -8.51 1.41 -6.57
CA LYS A 53 -8.54 1.08 -8.00
C LYS A 53 -7.46 0.03 -8.34
N LEU A 54 -6.24 0.20 -7.85
CA LEU A 54 -5.15 -0.74 -8.02
C LEU A 54 -5.40 -2.07 -7.28
N THR A 55 -6.07 -2.04 -6.13
CA THR A 55 -6.45 -3.25 -5.40
C THR A 55 -7.33 -4.17 -6.26
N ILE A 56 -8.23 -3.61 -7.07
CA ILE A 56 -9.06 -4.39 -8.01
C ILE A 56 -8.16 -5.12 -9.01
N SER A 57 -7.16 -4.43 -9.58
CA SER A 57 -6.21 -5.00 -10.54
C SER A 57 -5.32 -6.09 -9.92
N VAL A 58 -4.92 -5.96 -8.65
CA VAL A 58 -4.07 -6.96 -7.97
C VAL A 58 -4.88 -8.09 -7.32
N LYS A 59 -6.21 -7.96 -7.20
CA LYS A 59 -7.10 -8.83 -6.42
C LYS A 59 -6.92 -10.32 -6.69
N VAL A 60 -6.83 -10.71 -7.96
CA VAL A 60 -6.67 -12.11 -8.36
C VAL A 60 -5.32 -12.66 -7.88
N ARG A 61 -4.24 -11.89 -8.08
CA ARG A 61 -2.89 -12.25 -7.63
C ARG A 61 -2.83 -12.36 -6.11
N THR A 62 -3.39 -11.39 -5.40
CA THR A 62 -3.43 -11.40 -3.94
C THR A 62 -4.24 -12.57 -3.40
N LYS A 63 -5.40 -12.87 -3.99
CA LYS A 63 -6.21 -14.04 -3.61
C LYS A 63 -5.46 -15.35 -3.81
N LYS A 64 -4.79 -15.54 -4.95
CA LYS A 64 -3.99 -16.75 -5.23
C LYS A 64 -2.83 -16.90 -4.23
N LYS A 65 -2.07 -15.83 -4.00
CA LYS A 65 -0.98 -15.84 -3.01
C LYS A 65 -1.49 -16.12 -1.60
N PHE A 66 -2.58 -15.47 -1.19
CA PHE A 66 -3.18 -15.70 0.13
C PHE A 66 -3.61 -17.15 0.29
N LYS A 67 -4.30 -17.70 -0.71
CA LYS A 67 -4.74 -19.09 -0.70
C LYS A 67 -3.56 -20.05 -0.46
N LEU A 68 -2.44 -19.86 -1.16
CA LEU A 68 -1.25 -20.70 -0.98
C LEU A 68 -0.66 -20.63 0.44
N ILE A 69 -0.62 -19.44 1.06
CA ILE A 69 -0.12 -19.28 2.44
C ILE A 69 -1.13 -19.81 3.47
N TYR A 70 -2.42 -19.66 3.19
CA TYR A 70 -3.47 -20.15 4.07
C TYR A 70 -3.53 -21.68 4.06
N GLU A 71 -3.45 -22.31 2.88
CA GLU A 71 -3.45 -23.77 2.72
C GLU A 71 -2.20 -24.44 3.32
N SER A 72 -1.10 -23.71 3.50
CA SER A 72 0.06 -24.22 4.24
C SER A 72 -0.09 -24.15 5.77
N GLY A 73 -1.24 -23.65 6.29
CA GLY A 73 -1.53 -23.56 7.73
C GLY A 73 -0.82 -22.40 8.43
N LEU A 74 -0.30 -21.42 7.67
CA LEU A 74 0.64 -20.41 8.15
C LEU A 74 0.05 -18.98 8.12
N SER A 75 -1.26 -18.81 8.23
CA SER A 75 -1.89 -17.47 8.17
C SER A 75 -1.78 -16.68 9.48
N THR A 76 -0.56 -16.45 9.98
CA THR A 76 -0.28 -15.63 11.16
C THR A 76 0.16 -14.22 10.79
N SER A 77 0.05 -13.27 11.72
CA SER A 77 0.52 -11.88 11.50
C SER A 77 2.02 -11.82 11.19
N LEU A 78 2.82 -12.73 11.77
CA LEU A 78 4.26 -12.83 11.52
C LEU A 78 4.55 -13.26 10.07
N GLN A 79 3.78 -14.21 9.54
CA GLN A 79 3.95 -14.68 8.16
C GLN A 79 3.55 -13.62 7.14
N PHE A 80 2.51 -12.84 7.44
CA PHE A 80 2.21 -11.63 6.68
C PHE A 80 3.41 -10.68 6.67
N GLU A 81 3.97 -10.37 7.84
CA GLU A 81 5.10 -9.46 7.98
C GLU A 81 6.32 -9.94 7.18
N MET A 82 6.76 -11.19 7.39
CA MET A 82 7.91 -11.78 6.69
C MET A 82 7.71 -11.75 5.16
N PHE A 83 6.53 -12.14 4.69
CA PHE A 83 6.22 -12.13 3.27
C PHE A 83 6.32 -10.72 2.68
N MET A 84 5.72 -9.74 3.36
CA MET A 84 5.66 -8.38 2.88
C MET A 84 7.00 -7.64 2.99
N ARG A 85 7.81 -7.92 4.02
CA ARG A 85 9.20 -7.42 4.11
C ARG A 85 10.03 -7.90 2.93
N ASN A 86 9.98 -9.20 2.62
CA ASN A 86 10.68 -9.73 1.44
C ASN A 86 10.19 -9.10 0.14
N TYR A 87 8.87 -8.89 0.02
CA TYR A 87 8.31 -8.20 -1.15
C TYR A 87 8.80 -6.75 -1.24
N ALA A 88 8.85 -6.01 -0.13
CA ALA A 88 9.34 -4.64 -0.08
C ALA A 88 10.83 -4.56 -0.49
N LEU A 89 11.67 -5.45 0.06
CA LEU A 89 13.11 -5.51 -0.29
C LEU A 89 13.31 -5.67 -1.80
N VAL A 90 12.60 -6.60 -2.44
CA VAL A 90 12.74 -6.82 -3.89
C VAL A 90 12.37 -5.57 -4.71
N HIS A 91 11.43 -4.76 -4.23
CA HIS A 91 10.88 -3.64 -4.99
C HIS A 91 11.51 -2.27 -4.68
N PHE A 92 12.15 -2.10 -3.53
CA PHE A 92 12.63 -0.79 -3.05
C PHE A 92 14.09 -0.79 -2.57
N THR A 93 14.91 -1.79 -2.91
CA THR A 93 16.35 -1.79 -2.55
C THR A 93 17.16 -0.73 -3.31
N ASN A 94 16.79 -0.41 -4.56
CA ASN A 94 17.66 0.38 -5.44
C ASN A 94 17.18 1.82 -5.67
N GLU A 95 15.87 2.08 -5.65
CA GLU A 95 15.30 3.42 -5.80
C GLU A 95 13.82 3.46 -5.42
N PHE A 96 13.35 4.60 -4.90
CA PHE A 96 11.93 4.85 -4.74
C PHE A 96 11.28 5.21 -6.08
N SER A 97 10.17 4.52 -6.39
CA SER A 97 9.29 4.90 -7.48
C SER A 97 7.84 4.87 -7.01
N SER A 98 7.11 5.98 -7.18
CA SER A 98 5.67 6.07 -6.91
C SER A 98 4.87 4.99 -7.65
N ARG A 99 5.33 4.61 -8.86
CA ARG A 99 4.74 3.55 -9.69
C ARG A 99 4.87 2.16 -9.10
N ASN A 100 5.90 1.92 -8.30
CA ASN A 100 6.06 0.66 -7.56
C ASN A 100 5.39 0.76 -6.18
N PHE A 101 5.43 1.94 -5.57
CA PHE A 101 4.88 2.22 -4.25
C PHE A 101 3.36 2.11 -4.20
N LEU A 102 2.62 2.70 -5.14
CA LEU A 102 1.15 2.65 -5.13
C LEU A 102 0.61 1.22 -5.28
N PRO A 103 1.09 0.37 -6.21
CA PRO A 103 0.72 -1.04 -6.26
C PRO A 103 1.17 -1.84 -5.03
N PHE A 104 2.32 -1.50 -4.44
CA PHE A 104 2.77 -2.10 -3.19
C PHE A 104 1.77 -1.81 -2.06
N CYS A 105 1.36 -0.56 -1.88
CA CYS A 105 0.32 -0.14 -0.94
C CYS A 105 -0.99 -0.90 -1.16
N ALA A 106 -1.44 -1.04 -2.42
CA ALA A 106 -2.65 -1.79 -2.77
C ALA A 106 -2.55 -3.28 -2.47
N PHE A 107 -1.38 -3.87 -2.69
CA PHE A 107 -1.12 -5.26 -2.35
C PHE A 107 -1.05 -5.45 -0.83
N ALA A 108 -0.26 -4.65 -0.13
CA ALA A 108 -0.06 -4.72 1.32
C ALA A 108 -1.38 -4.60 2.09
N THR A 109 -2.19 -3.58 1.77
CA THR A 109 -3.49 -3.35 2.43
C THR A 109 -4.50 -4.45 2.13
N ASP A 110 -4.65 -4.88 0.86
CA ASP A 110 -5.55 -6.00 0.52
C ASP A 110 -5.14 -7.30 1.22
N PHE A 111 -3.84 -7.56 1.28
CA PHE A 111 -3.29 -8.76 1.87
C PHE A 111 -3.45 -8.76 3.39
N ALA A 112 -3.16 -7.63 4.05
CA ALA A 112 -3.37 -7.45 5.48
C ALA A 112 -4.83 -7.69 5.87
N ILE A 113 -5.78 -7.15 5.09
CA ILE A 113 -7.20 -7.38 5.32
C ILE A 113 -7.57 -8.86 5.21
N ARG A 114 -7.00 -9.60 4.25
CA ARG A 114 -7.28 -11.04 4.13
C ARG A 114 -6.77 -11.79 5.35
N PHE A 115 -5.56 -11.51 5.80
CA PHE A 115 -4.99 -12.08 7.03
C PHE A 115 -5.86 -11.75 8.24
N TYR A 116 -6.27 -10.48 8.39
CA TYR A 116 -7.13 -10.03 9.46
C TYR A 116 -8.48 -10.77 9.47
N LYS A 117 -9.12 -10.95 8.31
CA LYS A 117 -10.37 -11.74 8.18
C LYS A 117 -10.22 -13.20 8.61
N HIS A 118 -9.00 -13.72 8.69
CA HIS A 118 -8.70 -15.10 9.08
C HIS A 118 -7.98 -15.16 10.45
N GLY A 119 -8.15 -14.14 11.29
CA GLY A 119 -7.73 -14.17 12.70
C GLY A 119 -6.34 -13.58 12.98
N ALA A 120 -5.59 -13.14 11.96
CA ALA A 120 -4.33 -12.43 12.16
C ALA A 120 -4.59 -10.94 12.47
N MET A 121 -5.02 -10.66 13.70
CA MET A 121 -5.51 -9.34 14.13
C MET A 121 -4.47 -8.21 14.01
N GLU A 122 -3.17 -8.55 14.08
CA GLU A 122 -2.07 -7.58 13.97
C GLU A 122 -1.62 -7.29 12.53
N ALA A 123 -2.15 -8.01 11.53
CA ALA A 123 -1.74 -7.81 10.13
C ALA A 123 -1.92 -6.36 9.63
N PRO A 124 -2.99 -5.61 9.98
CA PRO A 124 -3.10 -4.19 9.64
C PRO A 124 -1.97 -3.34 10.23
N HIS A 125 -1.59 -3.57 11.50
CA HIS A 125 -0.49 -2.85 12.13
C HIS A 125 0.84 -3.11 11.46
N HIS A 126 1.12 -4.36 11.11
CA HIS A 126 2.31 -4.71 10.33
C HIS A 126 2.29 -4.04 8.95
N ALA A 127 1.14 -3.94 8.28
CA ALA A 127 1.03 -3.27 6.99
C ALA A 127 1.36 -1.77 7.09
N ILE A 128 0.89 -1.10 8.15
CA ILE A 128 1.24 0.31 8.41
C ILE A 128 2.74 0.45 8.61
N ALA A 129 3.32 -0.36 9.50
CA ALA A 129 4.75 -0.34 9.78
C ALA A 129 5.56 -0.50 8.49
N LEU A 130 5.22 -1.49 7.67
CA LEU A 130 5.86 -1.76 6.38
C LEU A 130 5.79 -0.59 5.40
N VAL A 131 4.61 0.03 5.23
CA VAL A 131 4.45 1.18 4.32
C VAL A 131 5.26 2.38 4.83
N ALA A 132 5.27 2.61 6.14
CA ALA A 132 6.04 3.69 6.76
C ALA A 132 7.56 3.45 6.67
N GLU A 133 8.01 2.21 6.88
CA GLU A 133 9.41 1.78 6.72
C GLU A 133 9.88 2.00 5.29
N VAL A 134 9.12 1.56 4.27
CA VAL A 134 9.49 1.75 2.86
C VAL A 134 9.73 3.23 2.53
N LEU A 135 8.83 4.12 2.97
CA LEU A 135 9.00 5.56 2.76
C LEU A 135 10.20 6.12 3.51
N THR A 136 10.47 5.61 4.72
CA THR A 136 11.57 6.07 5.57
C THR A 136 12.93 5.65 5.04
N ASP A 137 13.06 4.37 4.70
CA ASP A 137 14.29 3.79 4.20
C ASP A 137 14.65 4.37 2.82
N ASN A 138 13.65 4.86 2.09
CA ASN A 138 13.81 5.49 0.78
C ASN A 138 13.65 7.01 0.80
N LYS A 139 13.71 7.65 1.97
CA LYS A 139 13.34 9.07 2.13
C LYS A 139 14.10 10.00 1.19
N GLU A 140 15.40 9.81 1.03
CA GLU A 140 16.24 10.65 0.17
C GLU A 140 15.83 10.54 -1.30
N SER A 141 15.63 9.31 -1.79
CA SER A 141 15.16 9.04 -3.15
C SER A 141 13.73 9.55 -3.35
N PHE A 142 12.85 9.37 -2.37
CA PHE A 142 11.48 9.88 -2.40
C PHE A 142 11.45 11.40 -2.56
N VAL A 143 12.21 12.13 -1.74
CA VAL A 143 12.30 13.61 -1.82
C VAL A 143 12.93 14.06 -3.14
N LYS A 144 14.00 13.39 -3.60
CA LYS A 144 14.65 13.70 -4.89
C LYS A 144 13.69 13.54 -6.07
N ASN A 145 12.78 12.58 -5.99
CA ASN A 145 11.76 12.30 -7.00
C ASN A 145 10.45 13.09 -6.77
N GLY A 146 10.53 14.24 -6.08
CA GLY A 146 9.44 15.19 -5.89
C GLY A 146 8.52 14.93 -4.69
N GLY A 147 8.78 13.86 -3.94
CA GLY A 147 8.14 13.56 -2.66
C GLY A 147 6.62 13.45 -2.75
N TRP A 148 5.95 14.03 -1.76
CA TRP A 148 4.48 13.99 -1.64
C TRP A 148 3.75 14.64 -2.83
N PHE A 149 4.34 15.68 -3.42
CA PHE A 149 3.74 16.39 -4.54
C PHE A 149 3.68 15.50 -5.78
N SER A 150 4.81 14.91 -6.18
CA SER A 150 4.84 13.99 -7.33
C SER A 150 4.05 12.70 -7.09
N LEU A 151 3.95 12.23 -5.84
CA LEU A 151 3.04 11.13 -5.50
C LEU A 151 1.57 11.51 -5.75
N GLN A 152 1.18 12.73 -5.40
CA GLN A 152 -0.17 13.24 -5.64
C GLN A 152 -0.45 13.42 -7.14
N GLU A 153 0.49 13.98 -7.91
CA GLU A 153 0.36 14.12 -9.36
C GLU A 153 0.17 12.76 -10.04
N GLU A 154 0.99 11.76 -9.67
CA GLU A 154 0.83 10.39 -10.19
C GLU A 154 -0.54 9.80 -9.83
N CYS A 155 -1.08 10.11 -8.64
CA CYS A 155 -2.42 9.68 -8.26
C CYS A 155 -3.50 10.34 -9.13
N ASN A 156 -3.39 11.64 -9.37
CA ASN A 156 -4.32 12.38 -10.22
C ASN A 156 -4.28 11.84 -11.66
N ASP A 157 -3.08 11.63 -12.21
CA ASP A 157 -2.87 11.03 -13.53
C ASP A 157 -3.59 9.68 -13.62
N ILE A 158 -3.47 8.80 -12.61
CA ILE A 158 -4.15 7.48 -12.59
C ILE A 158 -5.69 7.61 -12.50
N LEU A 159 -6.20 8.63 -11.82
CA LEU A 159 -7.65 8.85 -11.68
C LEU A 159 -8.25 9.43 -12.96
N GLU A 160 -7.60 10.43 -13.56
CA GLU A 160 -8.05 11.14 -14.76
C GLU A 160 -7.91 10.29 -16.03
N SER A 161 -6.89 9.45 -16.10
CA SER A 161 -6.55 8.64 -17.28
C SER A 161 -7.57 7.56 -17.67
N GLY A 162 -8.78 7.53 -17.08
CA GLY A 162 -9.94 6.82 -17.63
C GLY A 162 -9.65 5.40 -18.13
N CYS A 163 -8.85 4.62 -17.40
CA CYS A 163 -8.25 3.41 -17.99
C CYS A 163 -9.30 2.40 -18.47
N CYS A 164 -9.32 2.20 -19.78
CA CYS A 164 -10.02 1.16 -20.53
C CYS A 164 -9.82 -0.23 -19.92
N CYS A 165 -10.91 -0.99 -19.86
CA CYS A 165 -11.03 -2.37 -19.38
C CYS A 165 -10.24 -3.43 -20.19
N CYS A 166 -9.21 -3.08 -20.97
CA CYS A 166 -8.60 -3.95 -21.96
C CYS A 166 -7.36 -4.74 -21.47
N CYS A 167 -6.81 -4.44 -20.30
CA CYS A 167 -5.61 -5.13 -19.80
C CYS A 167 -5.97 -6.23 -18.78
N SER A 168 -6.64 -7.28 -19.25
CA SER A 168 -6.96 -8.50 -18.49
C SER A 168 -5.77 -9.46 -18.31
N SER A 169 -4.53 -9.03 -18.53
CA SER A 169 -3.35 -9.90 -18.58
C SER A 169 -2.27 -9.49 -17.56
N ILE A 170 -2.35 -10.11 -16.38
CA ILE A 170 -1.28 -10.71 -15.53
C ILE A 170 -0.09 -9.84 -15.05
N ASN A 171 0.23 -8.70 -15.66
CA ASN A 171 1.34 -7.83 -15.24
C ASN A 171 0.86 -6.39 -15.01
N ILE A 172 0.81 -5.97 -13.74
CA ILE A 172 0.56 -4.58 -13.34
C ILE A 172 1.56 -3.63 -14.01
N LEU A 173 2.80 -4.08 -14.21
CA LEU A 173 3.83 -3.37 -14.98
C LEU A 173 3.46 -3.16 -16.46
N ASN A 174 2.67 -4.07 -17.07
CA ASN A 174 2.22 -3.92 -18.44
C ASN A 174 1.01 -2.99 -18.57
N CYS A 175 0.15 -2.87 -17.54
CA CYS A 175 -0.88 -1.83 -17.52
C CYS A 175 -0.23 -0.44 -17.51
N PHE A 176 0.80 -0.22 -16.68
CA PHE A 176 1.59 1.01 -16.71
C PHE A 176 2.32 1.20 -18.06
N GLY A 177 2.82 0.13 -18.68
CA GLY A 177 3.35 0.18 -20.06
C GLY A 177 2.34 0.64 -21.12
N CYS A 178 1.05 0.36 -20.95
CA CYS A 178 -0.02 0.90 -21.80
C CYS A 178 -0.36 2.37 -21.48
N PHE A 179 -0.35 2.77 -20.20
CA PHE A 179 -0.56 4.17 -19.80
C PHE A 179 0.50 5.12 -20.39
N TYR A 180 1.76 4.69 -20.44
CA TYR A 180 2.87 5.55 -20.88
C TYR A 180 3.25 5.40 -22.36
N LYS A 181 2.56 4.57 -23.14
CA LYS A 181 2.72 4.52 -24.61
C LYS A 181 2.01 5.67 -25.34
N HIS A 182 1.20 6.47 -24.64
CA HIS A 182 0.42 7.57 -25.18
C HIS A 182 0.89 8.97 -24.70
N ARG A 183 2.08 9.06 -24.08
CA ARG A 183 2.88 10.30 -23.99
C ARG A 183 4.10 10.14 -24.90
#